data_AF-A0A970ZQ73-F1
#
_entry.id   AF-A0A970ZQ73-F1
#
_cell.length_a   1.000
_cell.length_b   1.000
_cell.length_c   1.000
_cell.angle_alpha   90.00
_cell.angle_beta   90.00
_cell.angle_gamma   90.00
#
_symmetry.space_group_name_H-M   'P 1'
#
loop_
_entity.id
_entity.type
_entity.pdbx_description
1 polymer ?
#
loop_
_entity_poly.entity_id
_entity_poly.type
_entity_poly.pdbx_seq_one_letter_code
_entity_poly.pdbx_strand_id
1 'polypeptide(L)' 'GEVRSELKKATWPWDPKEKGLKKYKQLTDSTVVVLIAMVLLGAFVATIDFAMHQVMTFLTTGF' A
#
# COMPACT_ATOMS: atom_id res chain seq x y z
N GLY A 1 -23.14 12.24 24.26
CA GLY A 1 -22.12 12.10 23.20
C GLY A 1 -21.89 10.64 22.91
N GLU A 2 -22.81 10.02 22.17
CA GLU A 2 -22.91 8.57 21.93
C GLU A 2 -21.77 8.02 21.05
N VAL A 3 -21.37 8.78 20.03
CA VAL A 3 -20.24 8.40 19.15
C VAL A 3 -18.95 8.15 19.94
N ARG A 4 -18.69 8.96 20.98
CA ARG A 4 -17.51 8.76 21.84
C ARG A 4 -17.61 7.51 22.72
N SER A 5 -18.81 7.06 23.10
CA SER A 5 -18.96 5.81 23.86
C SER A 5 -18.79 4.60 22.96
N GLU A 6 -19.29 4.64 21.73
CA GLU A 6 -19.13 3.53 20.77
C GLU A 6 -17.68 3.37 20.30
N LEU A 7 -16.95 4.47 20.07
CA LEU A 7 -15.53 4.42 19.70
C LEU A 7 -14.64 3.76 20.75
N LYS A 8 -15.04 3.75 22.02
CA LYS A 8 -14.32 3.06 23.10
C LYS A 8 -14.55 1.55 23.11
N LYS A 9 -15.63 1.06 22.49
CA LYS A 9 -15.94 -0.37 22.38
C LYS A 9 -15.28 -1.01 21.16
N ALA A 10 -14.86 -0.22 20.18
CA ALA A 10 -14.18 -0.72 19.00
C ALA A 10 -12.87 -1.43 19.37
N THR A 11 -12.62 -2.58 18.74
CA THR A 11 -11.32 -3.25 18.81
C THR A 11 -10.39 -2.58 17.81
N TRP A 12 -9.41 -1.85 18.34
CA TRP A 12 -8.47 -1.13 17.51
C TRP A 12 -7.19 -1.94 17.34
N PRO A 13 -6.59 -1.97 16.12
CA PRO A 13 -5.40 -2.76 15.82
C PRO A 13 -4.11 -2.10 16.36
N TRP A 14 -4.18 -1.53 17.56
CA TRP A 14 -3.06 -0.98 18.30
C TRP A 14 -3.19 -1.28 19.79
N ASP A 15 -2.08 -1.55 20.45
CA ASP A 15 -2.10 -1.90 21.87
C ASP A 15 -1.96 -0.65 22.76
N PRO A 16 -3.01 -0.24 23.51
CA PRO A 16 -2.95 0.95 24.36
C PRO A 16 -2.04 0.79 25.58
N LYS A 17 -1.60 -0.43 25.92
CA LYS A 17 -0.68 -0.70 27.03
C LYS A 17 0.78 -0.54 26.63
N GLU A 18 1.09 -0.67 25.35
CA GLU A 18 2.44 -0.46 24.84
C GLU A 18 2.68 1.03 24.52
N LYS A 19 3.87 1.54 24.87
CA LYS A 19 4.29 2.91 24.55
C LYS A 19 5.17 2.93 23.30
N GLY A 20 5.04 4.00 22.52
CA GLY A 20 5.88 4.27 21.34
C GLY A 20 5.49 3.45 20.11
N LEU A 21 6.47 3.13 19.26
CA LEU A 21 6.27 2.48 17.96
C LEU A 21 5.74 1.04 18.06
N LYS A 22 5.96 0.35 19.20
CA LYS A 22 5.49 -1.03 19.42
C LYS A 22 3.96 -1.13 19.47
N LYS A 23 3.29 -0.07 19.96
CA LYS A 23 1.82 0.07 19.96
C LYS A 23 1.18 -0.19 18.59
N TYR A 24 1.85 0.22 17.51
CA TYR A 24 1.33 0.13 16.15
C TYR A 24 1.90 -1.06 15.39
N LYS A 25 2.51 -2.04 16.07
CA LYS A 25 3.20 -3.17 15.41
C LYS A 25 2.31 -3.90 14.39
N GLN A 26 1.07 -4.21 14.73
CA GLN A 26 0.14 -4.89 13.82
C GLN A 26 -0.23 -4.02 12.60
N LEU A 27 -0.40 -2.71 12.81
CA LEU A 27 -0.66 -1.75 11.74
C LEU A 27 0.53 -1.60 10.80
N THR A 28 1.74 -1.46 11.35
CA THR A 28 2.96 -1.32 10.57
C THR A 28 3.22 -2.58 9.75
N ASP A 29 3.05 -3.77 10.35
CA ASP A 29 3.22 -5.05 9.66
C ASP A 29 2.25 -5.17 8.46
N SER A 30 0.96 -4.87 8.68
CA SER A 30 -0.05 -4.89 7.62
C SER A 30 0.23 -3.85 6.52
N THR A 31 0.69 -2.66 6.91
CA THR A 31 0.98 -1.57 5.95
C THR A 31 2.22 -1.88 5.11
N VAL A 32 3.27 -2.47 5.71
CA VAL A 32 4.51 -2.82 5.00
C VAL A 32 4.24 -3.86 3.91
N VAL A 33 3.42 -4.88 4.21
CA VAL A 33 3.04 -5.89 3.21
C VAL A 33 2.30 -5.24 2.03
N VAL A 34 1.34 -4.36 2.30
CA VAL A 34 0.59 -3.65 1.25
C VAL A 34 1.51 -2.76 0.41
N LEU A 35 2.45 -2.05 1.04
CA LEU A 35 3.44 -1.24 0.34
C LEU A 35 4.32 -2.07 -0.59
N ILE A 36 4.81 -3.22 -0.13
CA ILE A 36 5.61 -4.12 -0.98
C ILE A 36 4.79 -4.60 -2.18
N ALA A 37 3.53 -5.00 -1.95
CA ALA A 37 2.64 -5.42 -3.03
C ALA A 37 2.40 -4.30 -4.06
N MET A 38 2.17 -3.06 -3.61
CA MET A 38 2.01 -1.89 -4.48
C MET A 38 3.26 -1.62 -5.32
N VAL A 39 4.44 -1.70 -4.71
CA VAL A 39 5.72 -1.48 -5.42
C VAL A 39 5.96 -2.57 -6.47
N LEU A 40 5.76 -3.85 -6.12
CA LEU A 40 5.94 -4.97 -7.05
C LEU A 40 4.97 -4.89 -8.22
N LEU A 41 3.69 -4.60 -7.95
CA LEU A 41 2.69 -4.42 -8.99
C LEU A 41 3.02 -3.22 -9.88
N GLY A 42 3.39 -2.08 -9.29
CA GLY A 42 3.78 -0.88 -10.03
C GLY A 42 5.00 -1.11 -10.93
N ALA A 43 6.00 -1.83 -10.45
CA ALA A 43 7.19 -2.19 -11.23
C ALA A 43 6.84 -3.10 -12.43
N PHE A 44 5.97 -4.09 -12.21
CA PHE A 44 5.49 -4.97 -13.29
C PHE A 44 4.75 -4.17 -14.36
N VAL A 45 3.75 -3.38 -13.96
CA VAL A 45 2.95 -2.56 -14.88
C VAL A 45 3.84 -1.60 -15.67
N ALA A 46 4.72 -0.86 -15.00
CA ALA A 46 5.63 0.09 -15.64
C ALA A 46 6.59 -0.57 -16.65
N THR A 47 7.05 -1.80 -16.38
CA THR A 47 7.93 -2.53 -17.31
C THR A 47 7.20 -2.90 -18.59
N ILE A 48 5.97 -3.38 -18.47
CA ILE A 48 5.15 -3.75 -19.64
C ILE A 48 4.74 -2.50 -20.42
N ASP A 49 4.33 -1.43 -19.74
CA ASP A 49 4.00 -0.15 -20.39
C ASP A 49 5.21 0.42 -21.15
N PHE A 50 6.40 0.36 -20.57
CA PHE A 50 7.64 0.80 -21.22
C PHE A 50 7.96 -0.04 -22.46
N ALA A 51 7.86 -1.36 -22.35
CA ALA A 51 8.09 -2.26 -23.49
C ALA A 51 7.09 -2.00 -24.62
N MET A 52 5.81 -1.85 -24.28
CA MET A 52 4.75 -1.56 -25.26
C MET A 52 4.94 -0.19 -25.90
N HIS A 53 5.34 0.83 -25.14
CA HIS A 53 5.68 2.16 -25.66
C HIS A 53 6.81 2.09 -26.68
N GLN A 54 7.86 1.32 -26.40
CA GLN A 54 8.99 1.15 -27.32
C GLN A 54 8.57 0.44 -28.62
N VAL A 55 7.76 -0.62 -28.51
CA VAL A 55 7.19 -1.32 -29.67
C VAL A 55 6.30 -0.38 -30.49
N MET A 56 5.44 0.40 -29.85
CA MET A 56 4.55 1.32 -30.55
C MET A 56 5.31 2.46 -31.24
N THR A 57 6.35 2.98 -30.59
CA THR A 57 7.25 3.99 -31.17
C THR A 57 7.97 3.44 -32.40
N PHE A 58 8.44 2.19 -32.33
CA PHE A 58 9.03 1.51 -33.47
C PHE A 58 8.05 1.34 -34.64
N LEU A 59 6.81 0.93 -34.36
CA LEU A 59 5.79 0.72 -35.40
C LEU A 59 5.24 2.02 -36.01
N THR A 60 5.19 3.10 -35.24
CA THR A 60 4.61 4.38 -35.69
C THR A 60 5.62 5.24 -36.44
N THR A 61 6.90 5.20 -36.05
CA THR A 61 7.93 6.10 -36.58
C THR A 61 8.97 5.36 -37.45
N GLY A 62 9.00 4.03 -37.40
CA GLY A 62 9.92 3.17 -38.15
C GLY A 62 9.43 2.71 -39.53
N PHE A 63 8.30 3.24 -40.01
CA PHE A 63 7.81 3.13 -41.39
C PHE A 63 7.77 4.50 -42.05
#